data_AF-A0A354I9V4-F1
#
_entry.id   AF-A0A354I9V4-F1
#
_cell.length_a   1.000
_cell.length_b   1.000
_cell.length_c   1.000
_cell.angle_alpha   90.00
_cell.angle_beta   90.00
_cell.angle_gamma   90.00
#
_symmetry.space_group_name_H-M   'P 1'
#
loop_
_entity.id
_entity.type
_entity.pdbx_description
1 polymer ?
#
loop_
_entity_poly.entity_id
_entity_poly.type
_entity_poly.pdbx_seq_one_letter_code
_entity_poly.pdbx_strand_id
1 'polypeptide(L)'
;MNRAAQIIHLNYARRKHLTGKGIGIAIFDTGIGYHPDLFPHHSSFGLVDFIDTIYGRKQYYDDNGHGTHIAGILAGSGQSCNGLFTGIAPGCHYVVIKVLNQRGEGNTENVLAGISWLLKHFREYDIRIVNISVGSTRGKNFDESSPLVQGVNALWSAGLTVFTAAGNHGPSPYSIGAPGNSRKIITVGSSDIIQNGSGRDYSGRG
;
A
#
# COMPACT_ATOMS: atom_id res chain seq x y z
N MET A 1 -8.55 -11.34 -6.54
CA MET A 1 -8.49 -10.13 -7.41
C MET A 1 -9.60 -10.04 -8.47
N ASN A 2 -10.00 -11.13 -9.15
CA ASN A 2 -10.81 -11.02 -10.39
C ASN A 2 -12.18 -10.36 -10.23
N ARG A 3 -12.87 -10.62 -9.12
CA ARG A 3 -14.15 -9.97 -8.83
C ARG A 3 -13.99 -8.45 -8.69
N ALA A 4 -13.03 -8.00 -7.88
CA ALA A 4 -12.75 -6.57 -7.69
C ALA A 4 -12.34 -5.92 -9.01
N ALA A 5 -11.47 -6.55 -9.80
CA ALA A 5 -11.04 -6.08 -11.11
C ALA A 5 -12.22 -5.86 -12.09
N GLN A 6 -13.25 -6.72 -12.04
CA GLN A 6 -14.47 -6.54 -12.82
C GLN A 6 -15.29 -5.34 -12.34
N ILE A 7 -15.49 -5.20 -11.02
CA ILE A 7 -16.28 -4.12 -10.41
C ILE A 7 -15.68 -2.75 -10.71
N ILE A 8 -14.35 -2.61 -10.64
CA ILE A 8 -13.66 -1.34 -10.96
C ILE A 8 -13.44 -1.14 -12.47
N HIS A 9 -14.03 -1.98 -13.31
CA HIS A 9 -13.90 -1.93 -14.76
C HIS A 9 -12.44 -1.95 -15.27
N LEU A 10 -11.56 -2.72 -14.62
CA LEU A 10 -10.13 -2.81 -14.97
C LEU A 10 -9.91 -3.21 -16.44
N ASN A 11 -10.83 -3.99 -17.03
CA ASN A 11 -10.80 -4.35 -18.45
C ASN A 11 -10.82 -3.14 -19.39
N TYR A 12 -11.46 -2.03 -19.00
CA TYR A 12 -11.43 -0.80 -19.79
C TYR A 12 -9.99 -0.24 -19.88
N ALA A 13 -9.31 -0.11 -18.74
CA ALA A 13 -7.93 0.34 -18.67
C ALA A 13 -6.99 -0.58 -19.46
N ARG A 14 -7.15 -1.91 -19.31
CA ARG A 14 -6.37 -2.92 -20.04
C ARG A 14 -6.53 -2.80 -21.55
N ARG A 15 -7.76 -2.63 -22.08
CA ARG A 15 -7.99 -2.41 -23.52
C ARG A 15 -7.37 -1.11 -24.05
N LYS A 16 -7.19 -0.12 -23.17
CA LYS A 16 -6.50 1.14 -23.48
C LYS A 16 -4.98 1.04 -23.27
N HIS A 17 -4.46 -0.14 -22.94
CA HIS A 17 -3.05 -0.39 -22.65
C HIS A 17 -2.51 0.47 -21.50
N LEU A 18 -3.37 0.82 -20.54
CA LEU A 18 -2.99 1.54 -19.33
C LEU A 18 -2.50 0.53 -18.29
N THR A 19 -1.18 0.46 -18.11
CA THR A 19 -0.52 -0.50 -17.21
C THR A 19 0.15 0.16 -16.01
N GLY A 20 0.13 1.49 -15.90
CA GLY A 20 0.94 2.23 -14.93
C GLY A 20 2.39 2.43 -15.37
N LYS A 21 2.73 2.17 -16.63
CA LYS A 21 4.06 2.41 -17.20
C LYS A 21 4.55 3.83 -16.91
N GLY A 22 5.74 3.92 -16.32
CA GLY A 22 6.39 5.18 -15.97
C GLY A 22 5.74 5.89 -14.78
N ILE A 23 4.98 5.20 -13.93
CA ILE A 23 4.48 5.71 -12.66
C ILE A 23 5.22 5.00 -11.53
N GLY A 24 5.89 5.77 -10.66
CA GLY A 24 6.52 5.24 -9.46
C GLY A 24 5.58 5.19 -8.26
N ILE A 25 5.65 4.10 -7.50
CA ILE A 25 4.79 3.87 -6.33
C ILE A 25 5.63 3.45 -5.11
N ALA A 26 5.40 4.07 -3.95
CA ALA A 26 6.00 3.63 -2.70
C ALA A 26 5.01 2.79 -1.89
N ILE A 27 5.45 1.62 -1.41
CA ILE A 27 4.64 0.68 -0.61
C ILE A 27 5.22 0.63 0.80
N PHE A 28 4.45 1.07 1.79
CA PHE A 28 4.79 0.99 3.21
C PHE A 28 4.11 -0.23 3.83
N ASP A 29 4.90 -1.27 4.16
CA ASP A 29 4.33 -2.55 4.59
C ASP A 29 5.34 -3.45 5.35
N THR A 30 5.13 -4.76 5.38
CA THR A 30 6.01 -5.77 6.00
C THR A 30 7.22 -6.14 5.15
N GLY A 31 7.36 -5.56 3.96
CA GLY A 31 8.47 -5.80 3.04
C GLY A 31 8.02 -6.48 1.76
N ILE A 32 8.96 -7.15 1.08
CA ILE A 32 8.69 -7.87 -0.16
C ILE A 32 9.54 -9.14 -0.25
N GLY A 33 8.86 -10.27 -0.45
CA GLY A 33 9.44 -11.57 -0.71
C GLY A 33 9.54 -11.84 -2.21
N TYR A 34 10.44 -12.76 -2.58
CA TYR A 34 10.57 -13.19 -3.97
C TYR A 34 9.30 -13.90 -4.43
N HIS A 35 8.76 -13.44 -5.56
CA HIS A 35 7.71 -14.12 -6.30
C HIS A 35 7.91 -13.87 -7.81
N PRO A 36 7.77 -14.87 -8.70
CA PRO A 36 8.00 -14.67 -10.14
C PRO A 36 7.21 -13.52 -10.76
N ASP A 37 5.99 -13.26 -10.25
CA ASP A 37 5.14 -12.18 -10.75
C ASP A 37 5.58 -10.77 -10.30
N LEU A 38 6.44 -10.67 -9.28
CA LEU A 38 6.96 -9.39 -8.76
C LEU A 38 8.40 -9.11 -9.20
N PHE A 39 9.06 -10.13 -9.76
CA PHE A 39 10.41 -10.04 -10.33
C PHE A 39 10.42 -10.61 -11.76
N PRO A 40 9.61 -10.08 -12.70
CA PRO A 40 9.54 -10.62 -14.04
C PRO A 40 10.87 -10.42 -14.78
N HIS A 41 11.42 -11.49 -15.32
CA HIS A 41 12.63 -11.47 -16.13
C HIS A 41 12.49 -10.47 -17.29
N HIS A 42 13.52 -9.66 -17.51
CA HIS A 42 13.61 -8.69 -18.62
C HIS A 42 12.57 -7.55 -18.62
N SER A 43 12.06 -7.16 -17.45
CA SER A 43 11.17 -6.00 -17.32
C SER A 43 11.92 -4.74 -16.85
N SER A 44 11.53 -3.58 -17.36
CA SER A 44 11.96 -2.24 -16.91
C SER A 44 11.06 -1.69 -15.79
N PHE A 45 10.26 -2.57 -15.19
CA PHE A 45 9.19 -2.27 -14.22
C PHE A 45 9.31 -3.28 -13.07
N GLY A 46 8.66 -3.02 -11.94
CA GLY A 46 8.81 -3.85 -10.73
C GLY A 46 9.58 -3.16 -9.61
N LEU A 47 10.16 -3.96 -8.70
CA LEU A 47 10.89 -3.46 -7.54
C LEU A 47 12.17 -2.73 -7.98
N VAL A 48 12.29 -1.44 -7.61
CA VAL A 48 13.51 -0.64 -7.88
C VAL A 48 14.39 -0.46 -6.66
N ASP A 49 13.82 -0.47 -5.46
CA ASP A 49 14.58 -0.43 -4.22
C ASP A 49 13.78 -0.97 -3.02
N PHE A 50 14.51 -1.35 -1.97
CA PHE A 50 13.97 -1.85 -0.72
C PHE A 50 14.63 -1.15 0.47
N ILE A 51 13.81 -0.58 1.33
CA ILE A 51 14.24 0.18 2.51
C ILE A 51 13.67 -0.48 3.76
N ASP A 52 14.52 -0.88 4.69
CA ASP A 52 14.11 -1.47 5.96
C ASP A 52 14.36 -0.51 7.11
N THR A 53 13.29 0.06 7.66
CA THR A 53 13.38 0.98 8.80
C THR A 53 13.32 0.27 10.15
N ILE A 54 13.20 -1.06 10.17
CA ILE A 54 13.07 -1.84 11.41
C ILE A 54 14.41 -2.44 11.81
N TYR A 55 15.02 -3.18 10.88
CA TYR A 55 16.27 -3.91 11.14
C TYR A 55 17.44 -3.41 10.29
N GLY A 56 17.22 -2.42 9.41
CA GLY A 56 18.26 -1.83 8.58
C GLY A 56 18.87 -2.79 7.56
N ARG A 57 18.17 -3.88 7.19
CA ARG A 57 18.68 -4.84 6.23
C ARG A 57 18.65 -4.26 4.82
N LYS A 58 19.70 -4.53 4.06
CA LYS A 58 19.82 -4.09 2.66
C LYS A 58 19.16 -5.03 1.67
N GLN A 59 19.12 -6.32 1.98
CA GLN A 59 18.48 -7.31 1.12
C GLN A 59 16.98 -7.32 1.39
N TYR A 60 16.18 -7.35 0.32
CA TYR A 60 14.73 -7.44 0.43
C TYR A 60 14.30 -8.77 1.05
N TYR A 61 13.25 -8.70 1.86
CA TYR A 61 12.58 -9.83 2.49
C TYR A 61 11.20 -9.41 2.94
N ASP A 62 10.34 -10.41 3.14
CA ASP A 62 9.06 -10.26 3.82
C ASP A 62 8.90 -11.45 4.76
N ASP A 63 8.89 -11.18 6.05
CA ASP A 63 8.79 -12.15 7.13
C ASP A 63 7.34 -12.28 7.67
N ASN A 64 6.39 -11.65 6.97
CA ASN A 64 4.96 -11.74 7.27
C ASN A 64 4.13 -12.21 6.06
N GLY A 65 4.41 -11.64 4.88
CA GLY A 65 3.70 -11.92 3.62
C GLY A 65 2.67 -10.86 3.21
N HIS A 66 2.25 -9.99 4.13
CA HIS A 66 1.26 -8.94 3.83
C HIS A 66 1.75 -7.96 2.76
N GLY A 67 2.98 -7.45 2.87
CA GLY A 67 3.58 -6.54 1.90
C GLY A 67 3.75 -7.16 0.52
N THR A 68 4.17 -8.43 0.45
CA THR A 68 4.24 -9.19 -0.81
C THR A 68 2.87 -9.34 -1.45
N HIS A 69 1.82 -9.60 -0.65
CA HIS A 69 0.45 -9.69 -1.14
C HIS A 69 -0.06 -8.35 -1.69
N ILE A 70 0.21 -7.23 -1.00
CA ILE A 70 -0.12 -5.88 -1.47
C ILE A 70 0.62 -5.53 -2.77
N ALA A 71 1.91 -5.84 -2.86
CA ALA A 71 2.69 -5.68 -4.08
C ALA A 71 2.11 -6.51 -5.24
N GLY A 72 1.62 -7.73 -4.95
CA GLY A 72 0.92 -8.58 -5.91
C GLY A 72 -0.35 -7.95 -6.46
N ILE A 73 -1.19 -7.37 -5.59
CA ILE A 73 -2.40 -6.65 -6.00
C ILE A 73 -2.05 -5.45 -6.89
N LEU A 74 -1.01 -4.71 -6.52
CA LEU A 74 -0.60 -3.53 -7.24
C LEU A 74 0.00 -3.87 -8.61
N ALA A 75 1.06 -4.67 -8.62
CA ALA A 75 2.01 -4.74 -9.73
C ALA A 75 2.32 -6.17 -10.20
N GLY A 76 1.67 -7.20 -9.65
CA GLY A 76 1.89 -8.57 -10.07
C GLY A 76 1.69 -8.74 -11.58
N SER A 77 2.68 -9.28 -12.30
CA SER A 77 2.58 -9.49 -13.75
C SER A 77 1.49 -10.51 -14.11
N GLY A 78 1.21 -11.45 -13.21
CA GLY A 78 0.32 -12.59 -13.42
C GLY A 78 0.91 -13.67 -14.33
N GLN A 79 2.21 -13.61 -14.66
CA GLN A 79 2.87 -14.56 -15.55
C GLN A 79 2.80 -16.00 -15.03
N SER A 80 2.93 -16.19 -13.71
CA SER A 80 2.87 -17.49 -13.03
C SER A 80 1.50 -18.18 -13.14
N CYS A 81 0.46 -17.43 -13.49
CA CYS A 81 -0.92 -17.88 -13.53
C CYS A 81 -1.64 -17.50 -14.84
N ASN A 82 -0.92 -17.39 -15.95
CA ASN A 82 -1.48 -17.07 -17.28
C ASN A 82 -2.34 -15.80 -17.30
N GLY A 83 -1.93 -14.77 -16.54
CA GLY A 83 -2.61 -13.49 -16.42
C GLY A 83 -3.84 -13.48 -15.51
N LEU A 84 -4.16 -14.62 -14.86
CA LEU A 84 -5.35 -14.73 -14.01
C LEU A 84 -5.31 -13.75 -12.84
N PHE A 85 -4.14 -13.53 -12.24
CA PHE A 85 -3.93 -12.62 -11.12
C PHE A 85 -2.99 -11.46 -11.46
N THR A 86 -3.09 -10.92 -12.68
CA THR A 86 -2.41 -9.67 -13.02
C THR A 86 -2.93 -8.54 -12.14
N GLY A 87 -2.01 -7.79 -11.54
CA GLY A 87 -2.27 -6.63 -10.70
C GLY A 87 -2.95 -5.48 -11.44
N ILE A 88 -3.21 -4.41 -10.69
CA ILE A 88 -3.89 -3.21 -11.21
C ILE A 88 -3.00 -2.43 -12.19
N ALA A 89 -1.72 -2.27 -11.84
CA ALA A 89 -0.72 -1.50 -12.57
C ALA A 89 0.56 -2.34 -12.78
N PRO A 90 0.51 -3.42 -13.58
CA PRO A 90 1.65 -4.35 -13.74
C PRO A 90 2.86 -3.74 -14.46
N GLY A 91 2.74 -2.54 -15.02
CA GLY A 91 3.83 -1.80 -15.65
C GLY A 91 4.42 -0.69 -14.77
N CYS A 92 3.98 -0.53 -13.52
CA CYS A 92 4.58 0.47 -12.63
C CYS A 92 5.95 0.00 -12.11
N HIS A 93 6.77 0.95 -11.68
CA HIS A 93 7.93 0.67 -10.86
C HIS A 93 7.65 1.07 -9.41
N TYR A 94 8.26 0.39 -8.45
CA TYR A 94 7.94 0.63 -7.05
C TYR A 94 9.10 0.43 -6.08
N VAL A 95 9.08 1.22 -5.01
CA VAL A 95 9.96 1.06 -3.85
C VAL A 95 9.15 0.44 -2.72
N VAL A 96 9.72 -0.54 -2.04
CA VAL A 96 9.13 -1.12 -0.84
C VAL A 96 9.85 -0.62 0.39
N ILE A 97 9.11 -0.01 1.30
CA ILE A 97 9.60 0.53 2.57
C ILE A 97 9.01 -0.34 3.68
N LYS A 98 9.82 -1.25 4.23
CA LYS A 98 9.44 -2.11 5.35
C LYS A 98 9.37 -1.27 6.63
N VAL A 99 8.16 -1.14 7.15
CA VAL A 99 7.83 -0.41 8.39
C VAL A 99 7.06 -1.28 9.40
N LEU A 100 6.63 -2.47 8.98
CA LEU A 100 5.99 -3.49 9.83
C LEU A 100 6.88 -4.74 10.04
N ASN A 101 6.86 -5.31 11.25
CA ASN A 101 7.62 -6.50 11.61
C ASN A 101 6.93 -7.80 11.13
N GLN A 102 7.51 -8.97 11.44
CA GLN A 102 6.96 -10.29 11.11
C GLN A 102 5.53 -10.56 11.59
N ARG A 103 5.04 -9.81 12.60
CA ARG A 103 3.67 -9.92 13.12
C ARG A 103 2.70 -8.92 12.47
N GLY A 104 3.16 -8.11 11.52
CA GLY A 104 2.39 -7.00 10.95
C GLY A 104 2.29 -5.80 11.89
N GLU A 105 3.13 -5.74 12.93
CA GLU A 105 3.13 -4.66 13.92
C GLU A 105 4.20 -3.63 13.55
N GLY A 106 3.86 -2.35 13.64
CA GLY A 106 4.78 -1.24 13.41
C GLY A 106 4.64 -0.20 14.52
N ASN A 107 5.68 0.60 14.72
CA ASN A 107 5.62 1.76 15.58
C ASN A 107 5.63 3.05 14.72
N THR A 108 5.19 4.15 15.30
CA THR A 108 5.12 5.44 14.61
C THR A 108 6.50 5.90 14.13
N GLU A 109 7.56 5.61 14.87
CA GLU A 109 8.94 6.02 14.54
C GLU A 109 9.43 5.41 13.23
N ASN A 110 9.22 4.10 13.03
CA ASN A 110 9.60 3.38 11.81
C ASN A 110 8.84 3.94 10.60
N VAL A 111 7.54 4.19 10.75
CA VAL A 111 6.74 4.77 9.66
C VAL A 111 7.21 6.18 9.31
N LEU A 112 7.49 7.02 10.32
CA LEU A 112 8.01 8.37 10.11
C LEU A 112 9.42 8.38 9.51
N ALA A 113 10.28 7.41 9.86
CA ALA A 113 11.58 7.23 9.24
C ALA A 113 11.42 6.90 7.75
N GLY A 114 10.48 6.01 7.40
CA GLY A 114 10.16 5.68 6.01
C GLY A 114 9.61 6.88 5.24
N ILE A 115 8.73 7.68 5.86
CA ILE A 115 8.19 8.92 5.26
C ILE A 115 9.32 9.92 5.02
N SER A 116 10.21 10.08 5.99
CA SER A 116 11.35 10.99 5.90
C SER A 116 12.33 10.58 4.80
N TRP A 117 12.57 9.28 4.64
CA TRP A 117 13.36 8.75 3.53
C TRP A 117 12.66 9.05 2.19
N LEU A 118 11.36 8.75 2.08
CA LEU A 118 10.62 8.97 0.84
C LEU A 118 10.62 10.45 0.43
N LEU A 119 10.39 11.39 1.36
CA LEU A 119 10.44 12.82 1.08
C LEU A 119 11.78 13.30 0.50
N LYS A 120 12.89 12.62 0.82
CA LYS A 120 14.22 12.94 0.29
C LYS A 120 14.45 12.33 -1.10
N HIS A 121 13.85 11.17 -1.38
CA HIS A 121 14.19 10.36 -2.54
C HIS A 121 13.09 10.24 -3.60
N PHE A 122 11.85 10.66 -3.34
CA PHE A 122 10.73 10.39 -4.24
C PHE A 122 10.94 10.90 -5.67
N ARG A 123 11.67 12.00 -5.86
CA ARG A 123 11.99 12.55 -7.19
C ARG A 123 13.01 11.71 -7.95
N GLU A 124 13.98 11.13 -7.23
CA GLU A 124 15.00 10.23 -7.80
C GLU A 124 14.35 8.96 -8.36
N TYR A 125 13.37 8.43 -7.66
CA TYR A 125 12.64 7.23 -8.06
C TYR A 125 11.34 7.52 -8.85
N ASP A 126 11.09 8.77 -9.28
CA ASP A 126 9.84 9.20 -9.95
C ASP A 126 8.55 8.68 -9.27
N ILE A 127 8.54 8.70 -7.94
CA ILE A 127 7.38 8.28 -7.13
C ILE A 127 6.32 9.37 -7.16
N ARG A 128 5.08 8.97 -7.45
CA ARG A 128 3.90 9.85 -7.51
C ARG A 128 2.79 9.38 -6.58
N ILE A 129 2.78 8.09 -6.25
CA ILE A 129 1.75 7.45 -5.44
C ILE A 129 2.40 6.79 -4.23
N VAL A 130 1.73 6.88 -3.07
CA VAL A 130 2.15 6.21 -1.84
C VAL A 130 1.00 5.37 -1.33
N ASN A 131 1.25 4.09 -1.07
CA ASN A 131 0.32 3.18 -0.41
C ASN A 131 0.83 2.88 1.01
N ILE A 132 0.03 3.25 2.00
CA ILE A 132 0.31 2.99 3.42
C ILE A 132 -0.77 2.07 3.97
N SER A 133 -0.49 0.76 3.92
CA SER A 133 -1.37 -0.28 4.49
C SER A 133 -1.06 -0.50 5.98
N VAL A 134 -0.82 0.59 6.70
CA VAL A 134 -0.52 0.60 8.13
C VAL A 134 -1.54 1.48 8.82
N GLY A 135 -2.12 1.02 9.91
CA GLY A 135 -3.07 1.79 10.69
C GLY A 135 -2.92 1.51 12.17
N SER A 136 -3.08 2.54 12.99
CA SER A 136 -3.21 2.39 14.44
C SER A 136 -4.68 2.51 14.87
N THR A 137 -5.02 1.83 15.96
CA THR A 137 -6.29 2.05 16.66
C THR A 137 -6.33 3.47 17.25
N ARG A 138 -7.54 3.95 17.51
CA ARG A 138 -7.76 5.23 18.17
C ARG A 138 -7.08 5.26 19.54
N GLY A 139 -6.09 6.13 19.69
CA GLY A 139 -5.31 6.32 20.92
C GLY A 139 -5.31 7.78 21.39
N LYS A 140 -4.39 8.13 22.31
CA LYS A 140 -4.14 9.53 22.68
C LYS A 140 -3.59 10.30 21.45
N ASN A 141 -3.99 11.56 21.29
CA ASN A 141 -3.61 12.44 20.16
C ASN A 141 -4.02 11.90 18.79
N PHE A 142 -5.25 11.36 18.71
CA PHE A 142 -5.89 10.92 17.46
C PHE A 142 -6.57 12.11 16.75
N ASP A 143 -5.76 13.01 16.19
CA ASP A 143 -6.21 14.18 15.44
C ASP A 143 -5.16 14.61 14.40
N GLU A 144 -5.36 15.77 13.77
CA GLU A 144 -4.44 16.34 12.77
C GLU A 144 -3.05 16.71 13.33
N SER A 145 -2.90 16.79 14.65
CA SER A 145 -1.60 17.00 15.31
C SER A 145 -0.83 15.69 15.52
N SER A 146 -1.45 14.53 15.27
CA SER A 146 -0.79 13.23 15.37
C SER A 146 0.45 13.21 14.47
N PRO A 147 1.62 12.76 14.98
CA PRO A 147 2.84 12.70 14.17
C PRO A 147 2.66 11.93 12.87
N LEU A 148 1.92 10.81 12.91
CA LEU A 148 1.65 10.00 11.72
C LEU A 148 0.80 10.75 10.69
N VAL A 149 -0.24 11.48 11.15
CA VAL A 149 -1.09 12.32 10.29
C VAL A 149 -0.29 13.47 9.68
N GLN A 150 0.56 14.13 10.46
CA GLN A 150 1.45 15.16 9.95
C GLN A 150 2.44 14.62 8.92
N GLY A 151 3.00 13.43 9.13
CA GLY A 151 3.89 12.77 8.19
C GLY A 151 3.25 12.50 6.84
N VAL A 152 2.05 11.91 6.82
CA VAL A 152 1.32 11.67 5.55
C VAL A 152 0.84 12.97 4.89
N ASN A 153 0.47 13.98 5.69
CA ASN A 153 0.12 15.30 5.19
C ASN A 153 1.33 16.00 4.54
N ALA A 154 2.55 15.73 5.01
CA ALA A 154 3.77 16.22 4.39
C ALA A 154 4.02 15.57 3.03
N LEU A 155 3.81 14.25 2.89
CA LEU A 155 3.86 13.56 1.59
C LEU A 155 2.86 14.16 0.60
N TRP A 156 1.60 14.37 1.03
CA TRP A 156 0.58 15.02 0.19
C TRP A 156 1.03 16.42 -0.26
N SER A 157 1.53 17.22 0.69
CA SER A 157 1.97 18.59 0.41
C SER A 157 3.22 18.65 -0.49
N ALA A 158 4.01 17.57 -0.55
CA ALA A 158 5.14 17.43 -1.46
C ALA A 158 4.73 17.07 -2.91
N GLY A 159 3.43 16.85 -3.17
CA GLY A 159 2.89 16.52 -4.49
C GLY A 159 2.64 15.03 -4.72
N LEU A 160 2.72 14.20 -3.67
CA LEU A 160 2.43 12.77 -3.76
C LEU A 160 0.95 12.49 -3.49
N THR A 161 0.34 11.57 -4.24
CA THR A 161 -1.00 11.07 -3.91
C THR A 161 -0.87 9.95 -2.89
N VAL A 162 -1.44 10.13 -1.71
CA VAL A 162 -1.29 9.20 -0.59
C VAL A 162 -2.59 8.43 -0.36
N PHE A 163 -2.48 7.10 -0.32
CA PHE A 163 -3.55 6.18 0.01
C PHE A 163 -3.26 5.48 1.32
N THR A 164 -4.29 5.28 2.14
CA THR A 164 -4.19 4.47 3.35
C THR A 164 -5.46 3.64 3.56
N ALA A 165 -5.35 2.55 4.32
CA ALA A 165 -6.49 1.74 4.70
C ALA A 165 -7.33 2.46 5.78
N ALA A 166 -8.66 2.33 5.72
CA ALA A 166 -9.56 2.78 6.78
C ALA A 166 -9.31 2.05 8.12
N GLY A 167 -8.77 0.84 8.05
CA GLY A 167 -8.59 -0.06 9.18
C GLY A 167 -9.74 -1.06 9.33
N ASN A 168 -9.51 -2.08 10.17
CA ASN A 168 -10.40 -3.24 10.30
C ASN A 168 -11.18 -3.26 11.63
N HIS A 169 -11.48 -2.08 12.18
CA HIS A 169 -12.14 -1.91 13.49
C HIS A 169 -13.64 -1.60 13.38
N GLY A 170 -14.23 -1.77 12.19
CA GLY A 170 -15.66 -1.62 11.97
C GLY A 170 -16.51 -2.67 12.71
N PRO A 171 -17.85 -2.57 12.64
CA PRO A 171 -18.62 -1.63 11.81
C PRO A 171 -19.07 -0.36 12.55
N SER A 172 -18.68 -0.18 13.81
CA SER A 172 -19.11 0.97 14.60
C SER A 172 -18.67 2.31 13.99
N PRO A 173 -19.46 3.39 14.10
CA PRO A 173 -19.01 4.74 13.74
C PRO A 173 -17.71 5.13 14.44
N TYR A 174 -16.95 6.04 13.83
CA TYR A 174 -15.65 6.51 14.34
C TYR A 174 -14.60 5.41 14.59
N SER A 175 -14.60 4.37 13.76
CA SER A 175 -13.65 3.24 13.81
C SER A 175 -12.51 3.33 12.80
N ILE A 176 -12.46 4.40 12.00
CA ILE A 176 -11.29 4.74 11.18
C ILE A 176 -10.07 4.95 12.08
N GLY A 177 -8.93 4.37 11.71
CA GLY A 177 -7.63 4.53 12.38
C GLY A 177 -6.77 5.65 11.79
N ALA A 178 -5.59 5.89 12.39
CA ALA A 178 -4.61 6.83 11.85
C ALA A 178 -3.63 6.05 10.97
N PRO A 179 -3.23 6.58 9.80
CA PRO A 179 -3.42 7.95 9.34
C PRO A 179 -4.74 8.24 8.61
N GLY A 180 -5.66 7.27 8.51
CA GLY A 180 -6.92 7.40 7.75
C GLY A 180 -7.87 8.52 8.20
N ASN A 181 -7.62 9.10 9.37
CA ASN A 181 -8.32 10.28 9.89
C ASN A 181 -7.78 11.63 9.35
N SER A 182 -6.74 11.63 8.51
CA SER A 182 -6.26 12.82 7.81
C SER A 182 -7.32 13.37 6.84
N ARG A 183 -7.49 14.70 6.82
CA ARG A 183 -8.37 15.41 5.89
C ARG A 183 -7.82 15.55 4.46
N LYS A 184 -6.54 15.22 4.23
CA LYS A 184 -5.86 15.45 2.94
C LYS A 184 -5.75 14.20 2.07
N ILE A 185 -5.51 13.04 2.68
CA ILE A 185 -5.17 11.82 1.96
C ILE A 185 -6.42 11.02 1.58
N ILE A 186 -6.22 9.95 0.79
CA ILE A 186 -7.30 9.07 0.37
C ILE A 186 -7.37 7.86 1.32
N THR A 187 -8.44 7.78 2.10
CA THR A 187 -8.71 6.64 3.00
C THR A 187 -9.64 5.64 2.32
N VAL A 188 -9.19 4.38 2.23
CA VAL A 188 -9.87 3.32 1.48
C VAL A 188 -10.46 2.28 2.43
N GLY A 189 -11.78 2.15 2.42
CA GLY A 189 -12.50 1.07 3.11
C GLY A 189 -12.55 -0.23 2.28
N SER A 190 -12.97 -1.33 2.91
CA SER A 190 -13.24 -2.59 2.21
C SER A 190 -14.74 -2.74 1.95
N SER A 191 -15.06 -3.32 0.79
CA SER A 191 -16.44 -3.63 0.40
C SER A 191 -16.51 -5.09 -0.02
N ASP A 192 -16.72 -5.98 0.95
CA ASP A 192 -17.19 -7.32 0.62
C ASP A 192 -18.72 -7.31 0.54
N ILE A 193 -19.26 -7.80 -0.57
CA ILE A 193 -20.67 -8.22 -0.61
C ILE A 193 -20.72 -9.53 0.17
N ILE A 194 -21.24 -9.47 1.41
CA ILE A 194 -21.61 -10.65 2.20
C ILE A 194 -22.75 -11.36 1.47
N GLN A 195 -22.43 -12.20 0.49
CA GLN A 195 -23.39 -13.18 -0.01
C GLN A 195 -23.41 -14.34 0.99
N ASN A 196 -24.53 -14.43 1.71
CA ASN A 196 -24.92 -15.52 2.60
C ASN A 196 -24.27 -15.54 4.01
N GLY A 197 -24.61 -14.54 4.82
CA GLY A 197 -24.82 -14.67 6.27
C GLY A 197 -23.70 -15.29 7.12
N SER A 198 -22.86 -14.42 7.72
CA SER A 198 -22.21 -14.58 9.05
C SER A 198 -20.92 -13.76 9.21
N GLY A 199 -20.38 -13.16 8.16
CA GLY A 199 -19.19 -12.29 8.26
C GLY A 199 -19.52 -10.95 8.92
N ARG A 200 -18.74 -10.53 9.93
CA ARG A 200 -18.78 -9.16 10.44
C ARG A 200 -18.17 -8.21 9.41
N ASP A 201 -18.88 -7.12 9.10
CA ASP A 201 -18.29 -5.99 8.38
C ASP A 201 -17.21 -5.35 9.27
N TYR A 202 -15.97 -5.46 8.83
CA TYR A 202 -14.80 -4.97 9.56
C TYR A 202 -14.31 -3.62 9.05
N SER A 203 -14.83 -3.11 7.92
CA SER A 203 -14.34 -1.85 7.34
C SER A 203 -14.56 -0.70 8.30
N GLY A 204 -13.50 0.05 8.60
CA GLY A 204 -13.56 1.27 9.41
C GLY A 204 -14.63 2.25 8.87
N ARG A 205 -15.40 2.83 9.79
CA ARG A 205 -16.46 3.81 9.53
C ARG A 205 -16.11 5.15 10.15
N GLY A 206 -16.41 6.22 9.41
CA GLY A 206 -16.26 7.61 9.86
C GLY A 206 -17.14 7.94 11.05
#